data_AF-A0A969YD02-F1
#
_entry.id   AF-A0A969YD02-F1
#
_cell.length_a   1.000
_cell.length_b   1.000
_cell.length_c   1.000
_cell.angle_alpha   90.00
_cell.angle_beta   90.00
_cell.angle_gamma   90.00
#
_symmetry.space_group_name_H-M   'P 1'
#
loop_
_entity.id
_entity.type
_entity.pdbx_description
1 polymer ?
#
loop_
_entity_poly.entity_id
_entity_poly.type
_entity_poly.pdbx_seq_one_letter_code
_entity_poly.pdbx_strand_id
1 'polypeptide(L)'
;MRNNPSSQSVNPLSGAITRRGFIGTASRAMSAAALAIAGLDTRSQEPGQRPRKPDSVAVLNPRCRVPVGLIIDDSTCLVNLNRFAMPQFDRAHRGKNPAYKKPWRDWPPEIPDSFVRRFAEWSIATGVRGKYSVVPYPACVGRLDRLLPGWSHSDLEDSLDLVRTLVAQNWDIHPEMITHTRVIDLRTGQPYQDDSLAYMENWDWSAGKSAAELADYLAYALQILKNAGLECEGITTPGGFGSRARPQLAQATLEAVRSVFGAQVPHYFRDVHDKGDESVAPRVELASGLDGPDPKCVVSVIGCTGDWTGGWDCSEPEGADRFISSDLKTGRMVEVIERGEPAMMLCHWTGIYWNGHEFGFKILQEVVRRLHARYDNLIWMKLSELARYWAARELTRIASETGICRFDAPFAWRDFTVEVDRPVSTDPKLRTDQQTIAFREVGDRLKLVNGTWCRENGKSVFCFDLPAGTSRLIM
;
A
#
# COMPACT_ATOMS: atom_id res chain seq x y z
N MET A 1 76.93 -34.56 1.71
CA MET A 1 77.25 -33.20 2.16
C MET A 1 76.05 -32.65 2.90
N ARG A 2 76.24 -32.29 4.19
CA ARG A 2 75.55 -31.31 5.06
C ARG A 2 74.04 -31.07 4.83
N ASN A 3 73.13 -31.10 5.79
CA ASN A 3 73.14 -31.25 7.26
C ASN A 3 71.69 -31.58 7.67
N ASN A 4 71.52 -32.54 8.59
CA ASN A 4 70.37 -32.68 9.51
C ASN A 4 70.47 -31.58 10.60
N PRO A 5 69.62 -31.48 11.65
CA PRO A 5 68.25 -31.96 11.90
C PRO A 5 67.38 -30.87 12.60
N SER A 6 66.12 -31.16 12.97
CA SER A 6 65.64 -31.03 14.36
C SER A 6 64.11 -31.20 14.49
N SER A 7 63.78 -31.82 15.61
CA SER A 7 62.52 -32.38 16.10
C SER A 7 61.64 -31.40 16.89
N GLN A 8 60.44 -31.89 17.26
CA GLN A 8 59.46 -31.41 18.28
C GLN A 8 58.29 -30.62 17.67
N SER A 9 57.03 -30.77 18.07
CA SER A 9 56.36 -31.51 19.14
C SER A 9 54.85 -31.62 18.81
N VAL A 10 54.19 -32.58 19.45
CA VAL A 10 52.74 -32.84 19.38
C VAL A 10 51.97 -31.83 20.24
N ASN A 11 50.92 -31.22 19.68
CA ASN A 11 49.69 -30.81 20.38
C ASN A 11 48.64 -30.25 19.38
N PRO A 12 47.49 -30.89 19.16
CA PRO A 12 46.29 -30.21 18.70
C PRO A 12 45.43 -29.89 19.93
N LEU A 13 45.58 -28.70 20.49
CA LEU A 13 44.59 -28.18 21.43
C LEU A 13 43.43 -27.60 20.63
N SER A 14 42.29 -28.25 20.83
CA SER A 14 40.94 -27.77 20.60
C SER A 14 40.77 -26.28 20.91
N GLY A 15 40.32 -25.52 19.91
CA GLY A 15 39.69 -24.22 20.08
C GLY A 15 38.33 -24.26 19.41
N ALA A 16 37.29 -24.49 20.20
CA ALA A 16 35.91 -24.56 19.78
C ALA A 16 35.49 -23.34 18.95
N ILE A 17 34.97 -23.58 17.74
CA ILE A 17 34.17 -22.58 17.03
C ILE A 17 32.89 -22.41 17.85
N THR A 18 32.83 -21.29 18.56
CA THR A 18 31.70 -20.92 19.40
C THR A 18 30.46 -20.67 18.55
N ARG A 19 29.28 -20.91 19.15
CA ARG A 19 27.92 -20.81 18.61
C ARG A 19 27.49 -19.42 18.08
N ARG A 20 28.44 -18.53 17.74
CA ARG A 20 28.25 -17.16 17.25
C ARG A 20 28.81 -16.90 15.83
N GLY A 21 29.21 -17.94 15.10
CA GLY A 21 29.77 -17.82 13.75
C GLY A 21 28.88 -18.32 12.59
N PHE A 22 27.56 -18.43 12.77
CA PHE A 22 26.66 -19.01 11.75
C PHE A 22 25.29 -18.31 11.64
N ILE A 23 25.29 -16.98 11.65
CA ILE A 23 24.16 -16.16 11.18
C ILE A 23 24.78 -15.08 10.30
N GLY A 24 24.82 -15.32 8.99
CA GLY A 24 25.47 -14.36 8.07
C GLY A 24 25.52 -14.75 6.59
N THR A 25 24.79 -15.78 6.15
CA THR A 25 24.86 -16.28 4.76
C THR A 25 23.46 -16.54 4.16
N ALA A 26 22.58 -15.56 4.26
CA ALA A 26 21.42 -15.41 3.36
C ALA A 26 21.21 -13.97 2.84
N SER A 27 22.00 -13.00 3.32
CA SER A 27 21.84 -11.57 3.03
C SER A 27 22.89 -10.98 2.08
N ARG A 28 23.63 -11.81 1.31
CA ARG A 28 24.75 -11.34 0.46
C ARG A 28 24.74 -11.84 -0.99
N ALA A 29 23.56 -12.03 -1.59
CA ALA A 29 23.43 -12.17 -3.06
C ALA A 29 22.72 -10.97 -3.73
N MET A 30 22.40 -9.90 -2.98
CA MET A 30 21.81 -8.66 -3.54
C MET A 30 22.69 -7.40 -3.35
N SER A 31 23.94 -7.54 -2.91
CA SER A 31 24.74 -6.38 -2.49
C SER A 31 25.66 -5.76 -3.54
N ALA A 32 25.73 -6.29 -4.77
CA ALA A 32 26.50 -5.66 -5.85
C ALA A 32 25.63 -4.86 -6.85
N ALA A 33 24.33 -5.15 -6.94
CA ALA A 33 23.39 -4.36 -7.74
C ALA A 33 22.73 -3.23 -6.95
N ALA A 34 22.56 -3.37 -5.62
CA ALA A 34 21.89 -2.38 -4.77
C ALA A 34 22.66 -1.05 -4.62
N LEU A 35 23.98 -1.05 -4.70
CA LEU A 35 24.80 0.16 -4.54
C LEU A 35 24.81 1.08 -5.78
N ALA A 36 24.35 0.60 -6.94
CA ALA A 36 24.14 1.44 -8.13
C ALA A 36 22.70 1.96 -8.26
N ILE A 37 21.74 1.39 -7.51
CA ILE A 37 20.31 1.72 -7.58
C ILE A 37 19.93 2.89 -6.65
N ALA A 38 20.59 3.02 -5.50
CA ALA A 38 20.30 4.07 -4.52
C ALA A 38 20.51 5.51 -5.05
N GLY A 39 21.30 5.70 -6.11
CA GLY A 39 21.55 7.00 -6.74
C GLY A 39 20.65 7.35 -7.93
N LEU A 40 19.80 6.42 -8.40
CA LEU A 40 18.94 6.61 -9.57
C LEU A 40 17.44 6.78 -9.21
N ASP A 41 17.03 6.43 -7.99
CA ASP A 41 15.61 6.34 -7.63
C ASP A 41 14.87 7.68 -7.59
N THR A 42 15.54 8.81 -7.40
CA THR A 42 14.87 10.14 -7.32
C THR A 42 14.68 10.85 -8.66
N ARG A 43 15.25 10.33 -9.77
CA ARG A 43 15.12 10.94 -11.12
C ARG A 43 14.10 10.26 -12.03
N SER A 44 13.37 9.25 -11.55
CA SER A 44 12.50 8.41 -12.39
C SER A 44 10.99 8.69 -12.25
N GLN A 45 10.57 9.55 -11.33
CA GLN A 45 9.15 9.88 -11.13
C GLN A 45 8.88 11.29 -11.61
N GLU A 46 7.92 11.42 -12.53
CA GLU A 46 7.52 12.70 -13.10
C GLU A 46 6.43 13.34 -12.23
N PRO A 47 6.73 14.39 -11.44
CA PRO A 47 5.74 15.01 -10.58
C PRO A 47 4.59 15.62 -11.39
N GLY A 48 4.88 16.25 -12.52
CA GLY A 48 3.93 17.08 -13.27
C GLY A 48 3.78 18.49 -12.67
N GLN A 49 2.63 19.14 -12.90
CA GLN A 49 2.31 20.48 -12.42
C GLN A 49 2.33 20.56 -10.88
N ARG A 50 2.88 21.65 -10.34
CA ARG A 50 2.93 21.93 -8.88
C ARG A 50 2.48 23.36 -8.59
N PRO A 51 1.22 23.56 -8.17
CA PRO A 51 0.74 24.87 -7.79
C PRO A 51 1.50 25.45 -6.60
N ARG A 52 1.74 26.77 -6.63
CA ARG A 52 2.40 27.49 -5.53
C ARG A 52 1.50 27.53 -4.30
N LYS A 53 2.11 27.45 -3.11
CA LYS A 53 1.47 27.66 -1.81
C LYS A 53 2.24 28.75 -1.05
N PRO A 54 1.55 29.61 -0.29
CA PRO A 54 2.19 30.61 0.55
C PRO A 54 2.73 29.96 1.83
N ASP A 55 3.87 30.45 2.34
CA ASP A 55 4.47 29.94 3.58
C ASP A 55 3.56 30.15 4.81
N SER A 56 2.62 31.09 4.72
CA SER A 56 1.66 31.41 5.79
C SER A 56 0.48 30.44 5.89
N VAL A 57 0.38 29.43 5.01
CA VAL A 57 -0.66 28.40 5.04
C VAL A 57 -0.04 27.02 4.85
N ALA A 58 -0.15 26.16 5.87
CA ALA A 58 0.27 24.78 5.80
C ALA A 58 -0.94 23.84 5.68
N VAL A 59 -0.91 22.91 4.73
CA VAL A 59 -1.89 21.82 4.68
C VAL A 59 -1.36 20.69 5.57
N LEU A 60 -2.14 20.33 6.58
CA LEU A 60 -1.77 19.34 7.60
C LEU A 60 -2.17 17.92 7.17
N ASN A 61 -2.21 16.99 8.12
CA ASN A 61 -2.89 15.70 7.95
C ASN A 61 -4.40 15.86 8.24
N PRO A 62 -5.27 14.95 7.75
CA PRO A 62 -6.71 15.14 7.91
C PRO A 62 -7.07 15.15 9.39
N ARG A 63 -7.77 16.20 9.83
CA ARG A 63 -8.16 16.42 11.23
C ARG A 63 -6.98 16.46 12.20
N CYS A 64 -5.78 16.80 11.72
CA CYS A 64 -4.52 16.71 12.48
C CYS A 64 -4.22 15.31 13.04
N ARG A 65 -4.74 14.26 12.40
CA ARG A 65 -4.56 12.86 12.79
C ARG A 65 -3.64 12.15 11.82
N VAL A 66 -2.80 11.25 12.32
CA VAL A 66 -1.89 10.46 11.48
C VAL A 66 -2.68 9.38 10.73
N PRO A 67 -2.65 9.36 9.38
CA PRO A 67 -3.27 8.29 8.61
C PRO A 67 -2.60 6.95 8.89
N VAL A 68 -3.38 5.92 9.16
CA VAL A 68 -2.92 4.54 9.33
C VAL A 68 -3.79 3.60 8.50
N GLY A 69 -3.22 2.50 8.03
CA GLY A 69 -3.94 1.57 7.16
C GLY A 69 -3.18 0.27 6.95
N LEU A 70 -3.86 -0.70 6.35
CA LEU A 70 -3.31 -2.00 6.00
C LEU A 70 -3.27 -2.20 4.49
N ILE A 71 -2.26 -2.91 4.02
CA ILE A 71 -2.10 -3.36 2.65
C ILE A 71 -2.05 -4.89 2.73
N ILE A 72 -3.13 -5.52 2.32
CA ILE A 72 -3.25 -6.98 2.25
C ILE A 72 -3.01 -7.43 0.82
N ASP A 73 -1.91 -8.13 0.60
CA ASP A 73 -1.50 -8.70 -0.69
C ASP A 73 -1.81 -10.21 -0.75
N ASP A 74 -1.75 -10.79 -1.95
CA ASP A 74 -2.05 -12.20 -2.30
C ASP A 74 -3.50 -12.67 -2.07
N SER A 75 -4.36 -11.87 -1.45
CA SER A 75 -5.74 -12.26 -1.19
C SER A 75 -6.58 -12.40 -2.47
N THR A 76 -7.56 -13.30 -2.43
CA THR A 76 -8.55 -13.54 -3.50
C THR A 76 -9.72 -14.37 -2.94
N CYS A 77 -10.74 -14.64 -3.76
CA CYS A 77 -11.86 -15.49 -3.40
C CYS A 77 -11.44 -16.97 -3.41
N LEU A 78 -11.71 -17.68 -2.31
CA LEU A 78 -11.52 -19.13 -2.13
C LEU A 78 -10.06 -19.61 -2.24
N VAL A 79 -9.37 -19.37 -3.34
CA VAL A 79 -8.06 -19.92 -3.65
C VAL A 79 -6.99 -19.47 -2.64
N ASN A 80 -6.29 -20.41 -2.02
CA ASN A 80 -5.00 -20.13 -1.37
C ASN A 80 -3.92 -19.95 -2.44
N LEU A 81 -3.79 -18.73 -2.96
CA LEU A 81 -2.94 -18.38 -4.09
C LEU A 81 -1.53 -18.94 -3.99
N ASN A 82 -0.87 -18.75 -2.85
CA ASN A 82 0.54 -19.11 -2.69
C ASN A 82 0.82 -20.61 -2.69
N ARG A 83 -0.17 -21.45 -2.33
CA ARG A 83 -0.06 -22.91 -2.54
C ARG A 83 0.19 -23.23 -4.02
N PHE A 84 -0.54 -22.57 -4.91
CA PHE A 84 -0.48 -22.81 -6.35
C PHE A 84 0.67 -22.03 -7.03
N ALA A 85 1.08 -20.90 -6.45
CA ALA A 85 2.19 -20.10 -6.95
C ALA A 85 3.55 -20.77 -6.72
N MET A 86 3.76 -21.39 -5.55
CA MET A 86 5.02 -22.03 -5.16
C MET A 86 5.65 -22.93 -6.25
N PRO A 87 4.96 -23.94 -6.81
CA PRO A 87 5.54 -24.76 -7.87
C PRO A 87 5.80 -24.01 -9.18
N GLN A 88 5.04 -22.96 -9.48
CA GLN A 88 5.25 -22.13 -10.67
C GLN A 88 6.53 -21.30 -10.52
N PHE A 89 6.73 -20.72 -9.33
CA PHE A 89 7.94 -19.98 -9.00
C PHE A 89 9.18 -20.87 -8.98
N ASP A 90 9.09 -22.06 -8.38
CA ASP A 90 10.19 -23.03 -8.39
C ASP A 90 10.61 -23.40 -9.81
N ARG A 91 9.63 -23.61 -10.68
CA ARG A 91 9.85 -23.93 -12.10
C ARG A 91 10.52 -22.77 -12.84
N ALA A 92 10.04 -21.54 -12.66
CA ALA A 92 10.66 -20.35 -13.27
C ALA A 92 12.13 -20.16 -12.84
N HIS A 93 12.45 -20.53 -11.60
CA HIS A 93 13.81 -20.52 -11.05
C HIS A 93 14.59 -21.81 -11.33
N ARG A 94 14.06 -22.73 -12.14
CA ARG A 94 14.68 -24.01 -12.50
C ARG A 94 15.08 -24.85 -11.28
N GLY A 95 14.29 -24.77 -10.22
CA GLY A 95 14.51 -25.50 -8.97
C GLY A 95 15.64 -24.98 -8.09
N LYS A 96 16.26 -23.83 -8.43
CA LYS A 96 17.50 -23.35 -7.79
C LYS A 96 17.28 -22.50 -6.55
N ASN A 97 16.10 -21.92 -6.36
CA ASN A 97 15.83 -21.03 -5.24
C ASN A 97 15.22 -21.83 -4.07
N PRO A 98 15.91 -21.92 -2.91
CA PRO A 98 15.43 -22.71 -1.77
C PRO A 98 14.13 -22.16 -1.16
N ALA A 99 13.78 -20.89 -1.39
CA ALA A 99 12.53 -20.30 -0.91
C ALA A 99 11.28 -21.04 -1.42
N TYR A 100 11.36 -21.68 -2.59
CA TYR A 100 10.23 -22.41 -3.18
C TYR A 100 10.20 -23.90 -2.83
N LYS A 101 11.08 -24.34 -1.91
CA LYS A 101 11.13 -25.73 -1.40
C LYS A 101 10.35 -25.93 -0.11
N LYS A 102 9.50 -24.96 0.27
CA LYS A 102 8.55 -25.07 1.37
C LYS A 102 7.59 -26.25 1.13
N PRO A 103 7.01 -26.85 2.19
CA PRO A 103 6.05 -27.96 2.07
C PRO A 103 4.66 -27.44 1.62
N TRP A 104 4.60 -26.72 0.50
CA TRP A 104 3.38 -26.06 0.00
C TRP A 104 2.23 -27.04 -0.27
N ARG A 105 2.53 -28.32 -0.50
CA ARG A 105 1.53 -29.38 -0.66
C ARG A 105 0.68 -29.63 0.58
N ASP A 106 1.19 -29.23 1.75
CA ASP A 106 0.50 -29.39 3.02
C ASP A 106 -0.37 -28.16 3.35
N TRP A 107 -0.22 -27.05 2.62
CA TRP A 107 -1.02 -25.85 2.83
C TRP A 107 -2.44 -26.07 2.30
N PRO A 108 -3.50 -25.59 2.95
CA PRO A 108 -4.86 -25.81 2.46
C PRO A 108 -5.03 -25.19 1.06
N PRO A 109 -5.78 -25.82 0.13
CA PRO A 109 -6.04 -25.27 -1.20
C PRO A 109 -6.92 -24.02 -1.17
N GLU A 110 -7.61 -23.81 -0.06
CA GLU A 110 -8.57 -22.73 0.13
C GLU A 110 -8.20 -21.91 1.37
N ILE A 111 -8.40 -20.60 1.31
CA ILE A 111 -8.57 -19.76 2.50
C ILE A 111 -10.08 -19.52 2.63
N PRO A 112 -10.74 -20.10 3.65
CA PRO A 112 -12.19 -20.22 3.65
C PRO A 112 -12.88 -18.89 3.93
N ASP A 113 -14.05 -18.69 3.34
CA ASP A 113 -14.88 -17.51 3.55
C ASP A 113 -15.28 -17.30 5.01
N SER A 114 -15.33 -18.36 5.82
CA SER A 114 -15.54 -18.26 7.27
C SER A 114 -14.40 -17.51 7.98
N PHE A 115 -13.18 -17.57 7.46
CA PHE A 115 -12.07 -16.73 7.92
C PHE A 115 -12.18 -15.30 7.38
N VAL A 116 -12.47 -15.14 6.09
CA VAL A 116 -12.66 -13.83 5.45
C VAL A 116 -13.73 -13.02 6.18
N ARG A 117 -14.86 -13.64 6.51
CA ARG A 117 -15.96 -13.03 7.27
C ARG A 117 -15.50 -12.57 8.66
N ARG A 118 -14.83 -13.44 9.43
CA ARG A 118 -14.30 -13.09 10.76
C ARG A 118 -13.30 -11.92 10.69
N PHE A 119 -12.43 -11.91 9.68
CA PHE A 119 -11.51 -10.80 9.46
C PHE A 119 -12.25 -9.50 9.14
N ALA A 120 -13.21 -9.54 8.22
CA ALA A 120 -13.96 -8.37 7.80
C ALA A 120 -14.80 -7.79 8.97
N GLU A 121 -15.52 -8.63 9.70
CA GLU A 121 -16.28 -8.25 10.91
C GLU A 121 -15.37 -7.64 11.97
N TRP A 122 -14.20 -8.24 12.23
CA TRP A 122 -13.20 -7.68 13.13
C TRP A 122 -12.71 -6.30 12.65
N SER A 123 -12.43 -6.14 11.36
CA SER A 123 -11.97 -4.86 10.81
C SER A 123 -13.02 -3.76 10.95
N ILE A 124 -14.31 -4.10 10.77
CA ILE A 124 -15.45 -3.20 10.97
C ILE A 124 -15.55 -2.79 12.44
N ALA A 125 -15.53 -3.79 13.35
CA ALA A 125 -15.66 -3.55 14.79
C ALA A 125 -14.53 -2.70 15.38
N THR A 126 -13.32 -2.80 14.81
CA THR A 126 -12.14 -2.05 15.26
C THR A 126 -11.90 -0.75 14.48
N GLY A 127 -12.68 -0.50 13.43
CA GLY A 127 -12.51 0.65 12.53
C GLY A 127 -11.28 0.56 11.64
N VAL A 128 -10.60 -0.58 11.58
CA VAL A 128 -9.43 -0.82 10.73
C VAL A 128 -9.82 -0.79 9.26
N ARG A 129 -9.01 -0.10 8.45
CA ARG A 129 -9.21 0.11 7.02
C ARG A 129 -7.94 -0.10 6.24
N GLY A 130 -8.06 -0.24 4.93
CA GLY A 130 -6.92 -0.39 4.06
C GLY A 130 -7.28 -0.82 2.65
N LYS A 131 -6.42 -1.63 2.07
CA LYS A 131 -6.59 -2.28 0.77
C LYS A 131 -6.49 -3.80 0.92
N TYR A 132 -7.33 -4.50 0.16
CA TYR A 132 -7.39 -5.94 0.07
C TYR A 132 -7.20 -6.36 -1.39
N SER A 133 -6.19 -7.17 -1.69
CA SER A 133 -6.03 -7.77 -3.03
C SER A 133 -7.25 -8.64 -3.33
N VAL A 134 -7.74 -8.59 -4.56
CA VAL A 134 -8.48 -9.69 -5.15
C VAL A 134 -7.75 -10.02 -6.44
N VAL A 135 -6.87 -11.02 -6.39
CA VAL A 135 -6.15 -11.46 -7.59
C VAL A 135 -7.18 -12.03 -8.59
N PRO A 136 -7.32 -11.45 -9.81
CA PRO A 136 -8.45 -11.76 -10.70
C PRO A 136 -8.42 -13.17 -11.34
N TYR A 137 -7.23 -13.73 -11.53
CA TYR A 137 -7.00 -15.07 -12.07
C TYR A 137 -5.93 -15.80 -11.25
N PRO A 138 -6.20 -16.07 -9.95
CA PRO A 138 -5.19 -16.41 -8.97
C PRO A 138 -4.38 -17.64 -9.37
N ALA A 139 -3.06 -17.45 -9.53
CA ALA A 139 -2.10 -18.47 -9.94
C ALA A 139 -2.53 -19.30 -11.17
N CYS A 140 -3.29 -18.70 -12.10
CA CYS A 140 -3.90 -19.38 -13.25
C CYS A 140 -4.86 -20.53 -12.92
N VAL A 141 -5.43 -20.58 -11.70
CA VAL A 141 -6.40 -21.62 -11.30
C VAL A 141 -7.72 -21.48 -12.05
N GLY A 142 -8.32 -20.29 -11.99
CA GLY A 142 -9.53 -19.94 -12.72
C GLY A 142 -9.80 -18.44 -12.66
N ARG A 143 -10.57 -17.89 -13.59
CA ARG A 143 -10.92 -16.46 -13.58
C ARG A 143 -12.15 -16.23 -12.70
N LEU A 144 -12.07 -15.23 -11.83
CA LEU A 144 -13.17 -14.88 -10.92
C LEU A 144 -14.44 -14.43 -11.66
N ASP A 145 -14.31 -13.86 -12.87
CA ASP A 145 -15.45 -13.47 -13.70
C ASP A 145 -16.00 -14.60 -14.58
N ARG A 146 -15.59 -15.86 -14.34
CA ARG A 146 -16.03 -17.04 -15.09
C ARG A 146 -16.27 -18.24 -14.19
N LEU A 147 -15.19 -18.89 -13.77
CA LEU A 147 -15.21 -20.16 -13.05
C LEU A 147 -13.89 -20.34 -12.31
N LEU A 148 -13.97 -20.84 -11.08
CA LEU A 148 -12.86 -21.40 -10.33
C LEU A 148 -12.96 -22.93 -10.30
N PRO A 149 -12.17 -23.67 -11.11
CA PRO A 149 -12.14 -25.13 -11.06
C PRO A 149 -11.81 -25.64 -9.65
N GLY A 150 -12.65 -26.54 -9.14
CA GLY A 150 -12.57 -27.04 -7.75
C GLY A 150 -13.69 -26.53 -6.84
N TRP A 151 -14.38 -25.47 -7.26
CA TRP A 151 -15.51 -24.87 -6.55
C TRP A 151 -16.74 -24.80 -7.46
N SER A 152 -17.93 -24.81 -6.85
CA SER A 152 -19.17 -24.59 -7.60
C SER A 152 -19.31 -23.11 -7.98
N HIS A 153 -20.19 -22.84 -8.95
CA HIS A 153 -20.55 -21.45 -9.27
C HIS A 153 -21.16 -20.73 -8.06
N SER A 154 -21.93 -21.43 -7.20
CA SER A 154 -22.50 -20.83 -5.99
C SER A 154 -21.40 -20.43 -5.03
N ASP A 155 -20.42 -21.29 -4.77
CA ASP A 155 -19.32 -20.99 -3.85
C ASP A 155 -18.55 -19.73 -4.29
N LEU A 156 -18.26 -19.61 -5.59
CA LEU A 156 -17.59 -18.42 -6.14
C LEU A 156 -18.46 -17.16 -6.00
N GLU A 157 -19.75 -17.25 -6.32
CA GLU A 157 -20.66 -16.09 -6.21
C GLU A 157 -20.87 -15.67 -4.75
N ASP A 158 -20.99 -16.62 -3.83
CA ASP A 158 -21.12 -16.35 -2.38
C ASP A 158 -19.84 -15.69 -1.83
N SER A 159 -18.66 -16.12 -2.27
CA SER A 159 -17.37 -15.51 -1.91
C SER A 159 -17.24 -14.10 -2.48
N LEU A 160 -17.64 -13.89 -3.75
CA LEU A 160 -17.67 -12.57 -4.36
C LEU A 160 -18.66 -11.63 -3.65
N ASP A 161 -19.85 -12.12 -3.31
CA ASP A 161 -20.84 -11.35 -2.55
C ASP A 161 -20.32 -10.96 -1.17
N LEU A 162 -19.61 -11.87 -0.48
CA LEU A 162 -18.92 -11.56 0.78
C LEU A 162 -17.90 -10.41 0.60
N VAL A 163 -17.13 -10.42 -0.48
CA VAL A 163 -16.19 -9.34 -0.77
C VAL A 163 -16.93 -8.03 -1.04
N ARG A 164 -17.96 -8.05 -1.91
CA ARG A 164 -18.74 -6.87 -2.30
C ARG A 164 -19.47 -6.23 -1.12
N THR A 165 -20.07 -7.04 -0.26
CA THR A 165 -20.99 -6.55 0.77
C THR A 165 -20.33 -6.31 2.12
N LEU A 166 -19.29 -7.08 2.46
CA LEU A 166 -18.66 -7.01 3.78
C LEU A 166 -17.23 -6.48 3.73
N VAL A 167 -16.36 -7.06 2.89
CA VAL A 167 -14.95 -6.62 2.79
C VAL A 167 -14.86 -5.20 2.26
N ALA A 168 -15.57 -4.87 1.18
CA ALA A 168 -15.50 -3.56 0.55
C ALA A 168 -15.97 -2.39 1.44
N GLN A 169 -16.59 -2.63 2.60
CA GLN A 169 -16.97 -1.58 3.54
C GLN A 169 -15.73 -0.81 4.06
N ASN A 170 -14.71 -1.54 4.50
CA ASN A 170 -13.49 -0.97 5.11
C ASN A 170 -12.25 -1.08 4.23
N TRP A 171 -12.36 -1.76 3.09
CA TRP A 171 -11.21 -2.08 2.23
C TRP A 171 -11.43 -1.56 0.81
N ASP A 172 -10.39 -1.04 0.18
CA ASP A 172 -10.35 -0.94 -1.29
C ASP A 172 -10.02 -2.31 -1.88
N ILE A 173 -10.60 -2.62 -3.04
CA ILE A 173 -10.28 -3.84 -3.78
C ILE A 173 -9.33 -3.47 -4.91
N HIS A 174 -8.14 -4.07 -4.92
CA HIS A 174 -7.18 -3.92 -6.02
C HIS A 174 -6.92 -5.27 -6.69
N PRO A 175 -6.66 -5.29 -8.01
CA PRO A 175 -5.96 -6.40 -8.60
C PRO A 175 -4.51 -6.38 -8.14
N GLU A 176 -3.89 -7.55 -8.10
CA GLU A 176 -2.44 -7.69 -7.96
C GLU A 176 -1.87 -8.26 -9.25
N MET A 177 -1.99 -7.42 -10.28
CA MET A 177 -1.97 -7.82 -11.69
C MET A 177 -3.03 -8.89 -12.01
N ILE A 178 -2.82 -9.74 -13.02
CA ILE A 178 -3.86 -10.67 -13.48
C ILE A 178 -3.80 -11.96 -12.66
N THR A 179 -2.61 -12.53 -12.45
CA THR A 179 -2.47 -13.88 -11.88
C THR A 179 -1.63 -13.96 -10.62
N HIS A 180 -0.84 -12.92 -10.34
CA HIS A 180 0.25 -12.91 -9.38
C HIS A 180 1.40 -13.89 -9.73
N THR A 181 1.36 -14.56 -10.89
CA THR A 181 2.35 -15.56 -11.27
C THR A 181 2.72 -15.45 -12.75
N ARG A 182 2.01 -16.13 -13.63
CA ARG A 182 2.28 -16.22 -15.07
C ARG A 182 1.64 -15.08 -15.80
N VAL A 183 2.38 -14.51 -16.74
CA VAL A 183 1.85 -13.47 -17.62
C VAL A 183 0.82 -14.07 -18.58
N ILE A 184 -0.30 -13.39 -18.76
CA ILE A 184 -1.36 -13.77 -19.69
C ILE A 184 -1.13 -13.15 -21.09
N ASP A 185 -1.21 -13.96 -22.14
CA ASP A 185 -1.34 -13.44 -23.51
C ASP A 185 -2.78 -12.93 -23.67
N LEU A 186 -2.94 -11.61 -23.71
CA LEU A 186 -4.24 -10.94 -23.77
C LEU A 186 -5.09 -11.33 -24.99
N ARG A 187 -4.47 -11.82 -26.07
CA ARG A 187 -5.18 -12.27 -27.29
C ARG A 187 -5.87 -13.61 -27.09
N THR A 188 -5.29 -14.47 -26.27
CA THR A 188 -5.81 -15.83 -26.03
C THR A 188 -6.49 -15.97 -24.67
N GLY A 189 -6.19 -15.06 -23.73
CA GLY A 189 -6.59 -15.16 -22.34
C GLY A 189 -5.92 -16.29 -21.57
N GLN A 190 -4.84 -16.87 -22.11
CA GLN A 190 -4.08 -17.98 -21.52
C GLN A 190 -2.67 -17.52 -21.12
N PRO A 191 -2.03 -18.18 -20.12
CA PRO A 191 -0.64 -17.89 -19.81
C PRO A 191 0.26 -18.19 -21.01
N TYR A 192 1.31 -17.38 -21.20
CA TYR A 192 2.37 -17.68 -22.17
C TYR A 192 2.97 -19.07 -21.90
N GLN A 193 3.35 -19.82 -22.95
CA GLN A 193 3.96 -21.15 -22.78
C GLN A 193 5.32 -21.09 -22.07
N ASP A 194 6.10 -20.03 -22.33
CA ASP A 194 7.34 -19.75 -21.62
C ASP A 194 7.04 -19.50 -20.14
N ASP A 195 7.74 -20.25 -19.29
CA ASP A 195 7.60 -20.26 -17.84
C ASP A 195 8.82 -19.68 -17.12
N SER A 196 9.74 -19.08 -17.86
CA SER A 196 10.89 -18.37 -17.32
C SER A 196 10.50 -17.03 -16.69
N LEU A 197 11.44 -16.42 -15.96
CA LEU A 197 11.25 -15.12 -15.32
C LEU A 197 10.79 -14.00 -16.27
N ALA A 198 11.07 -14.14 -17.58
CA ALA A 198 10.62 -13.20 -18.62
C ALA A 198 9.10 -13.16 -18.83
N TYR A 199 8.38 -14.21 -18.40
CA TYR A 199 6.92 -14.35 -18.54
C TYR A 199 6.24 -14.63 -17.21
N MET A 200 6.83 -14.10 -16.14
CA MET A 200 6.26 -14.06 -14.81
C MET A 200 5.99 -12.61 -14.39
N GLU A 201 4.82 -12.34 -13.83
CA GLU A 201 4.42 -11.01 -13.38
C GLU A 201 5.37 -10.49 -12.30
N ASN A 202 5.84 -11.35 -11.39
CA ASN A 202 6.68 -10.96 -10.25
C ASN A 202 8.12 -10.57 -10.63
N TRP A 203 8.54 -10.72 -11.89
CA TRP A 203 9.93 -10.48 -12.30
C TRP A 203 10.02 -9.67 -13.60
N ASP A 204 10.50 -10.29 -14.68
CA ASP A 204 11.17 -9.54 -15.75
C ASP A 204 10.23 -9.00 -16.82
N TRP A 205 8.99 -9.49 -16.90
CA TRP A 205 8.10 -9.21 -18.01
C TRP A 205 7.81 -7.72 -18.23
N SER A 206 7.63 -6.99 -17.14
CA SER A 206 7.33 -5.55 -17.18
C SER A 206 8.52 -4.70 -17.65
N ALA A 207 9.74 -5.24 -17.61
CA ALA A 207 10.94 -4.50 -17.97
C ALA A 207 11.00 -4.26 -19.49
N GLY A 208 11.16 -3.00 -19.89
CA GLY A 208 11.20 -2.61 -21.29
C GLY A 208 9.84 -2.51 -21.98
N LYS A 209 8.75 -2.70 -21.24
CA LYS A 209 7.38 -2.47 -21.74
C LYS A 209 7.07 -0.98 -21.86
N SER A 210 6.35 -0.62 -22.90
CA SER A 210 5.78 0.73 -23.04
C SER A 210 4.65 0.97 -22.03
N ALA A 211 4.32 2.23 -21.77
CA ALA A 211 3.17 2.58 -20.93
C ALA A 211 1.86 2.01 -21.51
N ALA A 212 1.67 2.05 -22.83
CA ALA A 212 0.50 1.48 -23.49
C ALA A 212 0.39 -0.05 -23.31
N GLU A 213 1.49 -0.79 -23.48
CA GLU A 213 1.48 -2.25 -23.25
C GLU A 213 1.13 -2.59 -21.80
N LEU A 214 1.66 -1.84 -20.84
CA LEU A 214 1.31 -2.02 -19.43
C LEU A 214 -0.14 -1.61 -19.17
N ALA A 215 -0.62 -0.53 -19.77
CA ALA A 215 -2.00 -0.06 -19.62
C ALA A 215 -3.01 -1.12 -20.09
N ASP A 216 -2.77 -1.74 -21.25
CA ASP A 216 -3.61 -2.83 -21.75
C ASP A 216 -3.65 -4.03 -20.80
N TYR A 217 -2.49 -4.38 -20.22
CA TYR A 217 -2.38 -5.49 -19.28
C TYR A 217 -3.08 -5.21 -17.95
N LEU A 218 -2.89 -4.00 -17.40
CA LEU A 218 -3.56 -3.54 -16.19
C LEU A 218 -5.08 -3.44 -16.43
N ALA A 219 -5.51 -2.91 -17.57
CA ALA A 219 -6.92 -2.80 -17.94
C ALA A 219 -7.58 -4.18 -18.03
N TYR A 220 -6.87 -5.21 -18.48
CA TYR A 220 -7.39 -6.57 -18.50
C TYR A 220 -7.63 -7.12 -17.08
N ALA A 221 -6.70 -6.90 -16.14
CA ALA A 221 -6.89 -7.27 -14.74
C ALA A 221 -8.11 -6.55 -14.13
N LEU A 222 -8.18 -5.24 -14.35
CA LEU A 222 -9.27 -4.38 -13.90
C LEU A 222 -10.62 -4.79 -14.49
N GLN A 223 -10.65 -5.18 -15.77
CA GLN A 223 -11.88 -5.62 -16.44
C GLN A 223 -12.43 -6.92 -15.85
N ILE A 224 -11.56 -7.85 -15.41
CA ILE A 224 -12.02 -9.06 -14.70
C ILE A 224 -12.70 -8.66 -13.38
N LEU A 225 -12.10 -7.76 -12.60
CA LEU A 225 -12.73 -7.28 -11.36
C LEU A 225 -14.04 -6.55 -11.62
N LYS A 226 -14.10 -5.72 -12.66
CA LYS A 226 -15.31 -5.02 -13.08
C LYS A 226 -16.42 -6.00 -13.45
N ASN A 227 -16.11 -7.04 -14.23
CA ASN A 227 -17.06 -8.10 -14.58
C ASN A 227 -17.54 -8.87 -13.34
N ALA A 228 -16.66 -9.03 -12.35
CA ALA A 228 -16.99 -9.63 -11.05
C ALA A 228 -17.69 -8.64 -10.09
N GLY A 229 -18.10 -7.45 -10.54
CA GLY A 229 -18.84 -6.47 -9.73
C GLY A 229 -18.04 -5.86 -8.58
N LEU A 230 -16.71 -5.80 -8.71
CA LEU A 230 -15.81 -5.25 -7.70
C LEU A 230 -15.32 -3.87 -8.15
N GLU A 231 -15.71 -2.83 -7.40
CA GLU A 231 -15.23 -1.46 -7.60
C GLU A 231 -13.74 -1.36 -7.30
N CYS A 232 -13.01 -0.59 -8.11
CA CYS A 232 -11.56 -0.52 -8.04
C CYS A 232 -11.02 0.82 -8.54
N GLU A 233 -10.27 1.52 -7.69
CA GLU A 233 -9.65 2.81 -8.01
C GLU A 233 -8.12 2.79 -8.01
N GLY A 234 -7.52 1.62 -7.85
CA GLY A 234 -6.08 1.47 -7.83
C GLY A 234 -5.61 0.05 -8.14
N ILE A 235 -4.30 -0.13 -8.24
CA ILE A 235 -3.68 -1.43 -8.51
C ILE A 235 -2.60 -1.74 -7.48
N THR A 236 -2.27 -3.02 -7.33
CA THR A 236 -1.05 -3.46 -6.65
C THR A 236 -0.18 -4.25 -7.61
N THR A 237 1.13 -4.13 -7.46
CA THR A 237 2.10 -4.84 -8.29
C THR A 237 2.73 -6.00 -7.52
N PRO A 238 2.73 -7.23 -8.05
CA PRO A 238 3.36 -8.37 -7.41
C PRO A 238 4.88 -8.29 -7.54
N GLY A 239 5.60 -8.54 -6.45
CA GLY A 239 7.07 -8.65 -6.45
C GLY A 239 7.78 -7.51 -7.19
N GLY A 240 8.50 -7.86 -8.26
CA GLY A 240 9.27 -6.92 -9.08
C GLY A 240 8.51 -6.21 -10.20
N PHE A 241 7.21 -6.43 -10.38
CA PHE A 241 6.44 -5.83 -11.47
C PHE A 241 6.56 -4.30 -11.46
N GLY A 242 6.92 -3.71 -12.60
CA GLY A 242 7.08 -2.27 -12.76
C GLY A 242 8.34 -1.69 -12.10
N SER A 243 9.13 -2.47 -11.36
CA SER A 243 10.34 -1.98 -10.67
C SER A 243 11.37 -1.36 -11.63
N ARG A 244 11.49 -1.94 -12.84
CA ARG A 244 12.36 -1.44 -13.92
C ARG A 244 11.60 -0.68 -15.01
N ALA A 245 10.38 -0.23 -14.71
CA ALA A 245 9.51 0.51 -15.61
C ALA A 245 8.63 1.51 -14.82
N ARG A 246 9.20 2.19 -13.80
CA ARG A 246 8.43 3.05 -12.88
C ARG A 246 7.61 4.14 -13.60
N PRO A 247 8.19 4.93 -14.54
CA PRO A 247 7.42 5.94 -15.26
C PRO A 247 6.24 5.32 -16.03
N GLN A 248 6.48 4.18 -16.69
CA GLN A 248 5.46 3.48 -17.47
C GLN A 248 4.38 2.87 -16.59
N LEU A 249 4.72 2.36 -15.41
CA LEU A 249 3.75 1.87 -14.43
C LEU A 249 2.80 2.99 -13.96
N ALA A 250 3.36 4.18 -13.65
CA ALA A 250 2.56 5.33 -13.25
C ALA A 250 1.60 5.77 -14.37
N GLN A 251 2.11 5.90 -15.61
CA GLN A 251 1.30 6.25 -16.78
C GLN A 251 0.22 5.20 -17.08
N ALA A 252 0.60 3.92 -17.08
CA ALA A 252 -0.31 2.82 -17.30
C ALA A 252 -1.42 2.74 -16.25
N THR A 253 -1.08 2.99 -14.98
CA THR A 253 -2.07 3.04 -13.89
C THR A 253 -3.05 4.18 -14.10
N LEU A 254 -2.53 5.38 -14.42
CA LEU A 254 -3.36 6.55 -14.70
C LEU A 254 -4.36 6.26 -15.83
N GLU A 255 -3.89 5.67 -16.93
CA GLU A 255 -4.69 5.38 -18.11
C GLU A 255 -5.70 4.26 -17.88
N ALA A 256 -5.24 3.10 -17.38
CA ALA A 256 -6.05 1.89 -17.26
C ALA A 256 -7.16 2.03 -16.20
N VAL A 257 -6.85 2.59 -15.03
CA VAL A 257 -7.85 2.74 -13.97
C VAL A 257 -8.93 3.74 -14.38
N ARG A 258 -8.54 4.83 -15.05
CA ARG A 258 -9.50 5.83 -15.58
C ARG A 258 -10.35 5.26 -16.70
N SER A 259 -9.77 4.49 -17.62
CA SER A 259 -10.51 3.95 -18.76
C SER A 259 -11.53 2.88 -18.32
N VAL A 260 -11.18 2.03 -17.35
CA VAL A 260 -12.04 0.94 -16.89
C VAL A 260 -13.06 1.42 -15.84
N PHE A 261 -12.63 2.19 -14.84
CA PHE A 261 -13.46 2.57 -13.69
C PHE A 261 -13.79 4.06 -13.59
N GLY A 262 -13.19 4.92 -14.41
CA GLY A 262 -13.45 6.36 -14.37
C GLY A 262 -12.96 7.05 -13.09
N ALA A 263 -12.04 6.43 -12.35
CA ALA A 263 -11.53 6.98 -11.09
C ALA A 263 -10.86 8.35 -11.30
N GLN A 264 -11.23 9.36 -10.51
CA GLN A 264 -10.65 10.70 -10.66
C GLN A 264 -9.18 10.75 -10.25
N VAL A 265 -8.83 10.03 -9.18
CA VAL A 265 -7.48 9.93 -8.62
C VAL A 265 -7.07 8.45 -8.56
N PRO A 266 -6.61 7.86 -9.68
CA PRO A 266 -6.00 6.55 -9.67
C PRO A 266 -4.82 6.48 -8.70
N HIS A 267 -4.57 5.29 -8.17
CA HIS A 267 -3.43 5.07 -7.30
C HIS A 267 -2.85 3.67 -7.47
N TYR A 268 -1.62 3.48 -6.99
CA TYR A 268 -0.99 2.17 -6.96
C TYR A 268 -0.15 1.97 -5.71
N PHE A 269 0.01 0.70 -5.33
CA PHE A 269 0.97 0.27 -4.32
C PHE A 269 2.06 -0.58 -4.99
N ARG A 270 3.32 -0.28 -4.65
CA ARG A 270 4.50 -1.07 -5.05
C ARG A 270 5.62 -0.98 -4.04
N ASP A 271 5.97 0.24 -3.64
CA ASP A 271 7.19 0.50 -2.87
C ASP A 271 6.96 0.31 -1.37
N VAL A 272 7.97 -0.24 -0.69
CA VAL A 272 8.00 -0.43 0.76
C VAL A 272 9.31 0.09 1.31
N HIS A 273 9.23 0.95 2.33
CA HIS A 273 10.37 1.36 3.14
C HIS A 273 10.16 0.90 4.60
N ASP A 274 10.61 -0.31 4.90
CA ASP A 274 10.38 -0.99 6.17
C ASP A 274 11.34 -0.59 7.31
N LYS A 275 12.33 0.26 7.00
CA LYS A 275 13.35 0.75 7.92
C LYS A 275 13.91 2.08 7.44
N GLY A 276 14.75 2.69 8.28
CA GLY A 276 15.46 3.92 7.94
C GLY A 276 14.58 5.17 7.98
N ASP A 277 15.17 6.28 7.54
CA ASP A 277 14.62 7.63 7.59
C ASP A 277 13.93 8.06 6.28
N GLU A 278 13.94 7.20 5.26
CA GLU A 278 13.20 7.41 4.01
C GLU A 278 11.72 7.68 4.30
N SER A 279 11.19 8.70 3.62
CA SER A 279 9.78 9.09 3.77
C SER A 279 8.87 8.01 3.20
N VAL A 280 7.76 7.77 3.90
CA VAL A 280 6.67 6.89 3.46
C VAL A 280 5.42 7.69 3.06
N ALA A 281 5.54 9.00 2.90
CA ALA A 281 4.47 9.81 2.36
C ALA A 281 4.12 9.38 0.92
N PRO A 282 2.82 9.29 0.56
CA PRO A 282 2.40 9.08 -0.81
C PRO A 282 3.02 10.07 -1.79
N ARG A 283 3.26 9.63 -3.03
CA ARG A 283 3.83 10.45 -4.09
C ARG A 283 2.77 10.76 -5.13
N VAL A 284 2.46 12.03 -5.33
CA VAL A 284 1.57 12.46 -6.41
C VAL A 284 2.38 12.61 -7.69
N GLU A 285 1.97 11.94 -8.76
CA GLU A 285 2.71 11.85 -10.02
C GLU A 285 1.81 12.28 -11.20
N LEU A 286 2.44 12.65 -12.31
CA LEU A 286 1.79 12.97 -13.59
C LEU A 286 0.70 14.05 -13.50
N ALA A 287 0.84 14.97 -12.55
CA ALA A 287 -0.13 16.04 -12.35
C ALA A 287 -0.24 16.91 -13.62
N SER A 288 -1.43 17.03 -14.20
CA SER A 288 -1.64 17.79 -15.43
C SER A 288 -3.09 18.27 -15.55
N GLY A 289 -3.29 19.32 -16.37
CA GLY A 289 -4.62 19.87 -16.62
C GLY A 289 -5.31 20.46 -15.38
N LEU A 290 -4.55 20.88 -14.35
CA LEU A 290 -5.12 21.25 -13.05
C LEU A 290 -6.07 22.45 -13.09
N ASP A 291 -5.89 23.36 -14.05
CA ASP A 291 -6.77 24.53 -14.26
C ASP A 291 -7.90 24.23 -15.29
N GLY A 292 -7.97 23.00 -15.81
CA GLY A 292 -8.94 22.57 -16.83
C GLY A 292 -10.07 21.72 -16.27
N PRO A 293 -11.04 21.30 -17.13
CA PRO A 293 -12.20 20.51 -16.71
C PRO A 293 -11.87 19.03 -16.43
N ASP A 294 -10.66 18.57 -16.76
CA ASP A 294 -10.21 17.18 -16.57
C ASP A 294 -8.82 17.15 -15.92
N PRO A 295 -8.71 17.50 -14.62
CA PRO A 295 -7.46 17.40 -13.89
C PRO A 295 -7.05 15.94 -13.72
N LYS A 296 -5.75 15.67 -13.85
CA LYS A 296 -5.20 14.31 -13.79
C LYS A 296 -4.03 14.25 -12.84
N CYS A 297 -3.93 13.15 -12.10
CA CYS A 297 -2.74 12.70 -11.40
C CYS A 297 -2.90 11.21 -11.09
N VAL A 298 -1.80 10.56 -10.73
CA VAL A 298 -1.79 9.22 -10.13
C VAL A 298 -1.02 9.28 -8.82
N VAL A 299 -1.41 8.49 -7.83
CA VAL A 299 -0.74 8.49 -6.52
C VAL A 299 -0.08 7.14 -6.24
N SER A 300 1.22 7.18 -5.95
CA SER A 300 1.94 6.02 -5.40
C SER A 300 1.80 6.01 -3.89
N VAL A 301 1.20 4.95 -3.34
CA VAL A 301 1.16 4.70 -1.88
C VAL A 301 2.34 3.82 -1.50
N ILE A 302 2.97 4.14 -0.37
CA ILE A 302 4.19 3.48 0.13
C ILE A 302 3.87 2.71 1.40
N GLY A 303 4.27 1.44 1.46
CA GLY A 303 4.20 0.62 2.66
C GLY A 303 5.36 0.93 3.60
N CYS A 304 5.14 0.88 4.91
CA CYS A 304 6.12 1.28 5.91
C CYS A 304 6.63 0.14 6.79
N THR A 305 6.16 -1.10 6.58
CA THR A 305 6.58 -2.29 7.32
C THR A 305 6.95 -3.43 6.38
N GLY A 306 7.81 -4.33 6.84
CA GLY A 306 7.98 -5.62 6.20
C GLY A 306 6.79 -6.53 6.52
N ASP A 307 6.71 -7.67 5.83
CA ASP A 307 5.69 -8.67 6.18
C ASP A 307 6.15 -9.54 7.35
N TRP A 308 5.84 -9.05 8.55
CA TRP A 308 6.16 -9.71 9.81
C TRP A 308 5.04 -10.60 10.33
N THR A 309 3.93 -10.72 9.57
CA THR A 309 2.75 -11.53 9.94
C THR A 309 2.81 -12.97 9.45
N GLY A 310 3.83 -13.31 8.67
CA GLY A 310 4.04 -14.67 8.18
C GLY A 310 4.57 -14.75 6.74
N GLY A 311 4.69 -13.63 6.04
CA GLY A 311 5.13 -13.67 4.65
C GLY A 311 4.05 -14.24 3.72
N TRP A 312 4.31 -14.12 2.42
CA TRP A 312 3.58 -14.84 1.37
C TRP A 312 3.84 -16.37 1.43
N ASP A 313 4.89 -16.82 2.10
CA ASP A 313 5.42 -18.19 2.04
C ASP A 313 5.24 -19.02 3.33
N CYS A 314 4.39 -18.56 4.24
CA CYS A 314 4.27 -19.12 5.57
C CYS A 314 5.66 -19.27 6.26
N SER A 315 6.42 -18.17 6.38
CA SER A 315 7.63 -18.04 7.22
C SER A 315 7.35 -17.57 8.63
N GLU A 316 7.97 -18.18 9.64
CA GLU A 316 7.58 -17.99 11.05
C GLU A 316 7.39 -16.50 11.38
N PRO A 317 6.20 -16.08 11.85
CA PRO A 317 5.92 -14.67 12.04
C PRO A 317 6.88 -14.03 13.05
N GLU A 318 7.38 -12.84 12.75
CA GLU A 318 8.33 -12.13 13.61
C GLU A 318 7.67 -11.49 14.83
N GLY A 319 6.33 -11.40 14.83
CA GLY A 319 5.53 -10.97 15.98
C GLY A 319 5.25 -9.47 16.05
N ALA A 320 4.37 -9.08 16.99
CA ALA A 320 3.88 -7.72 17.11
C ALA A 320 4.97 -6.70 17.50
N ASP A 321 6.03 -7.13 18.20
CA ASP A 321 7.09 -6.23 18.70
C ASP A 321 7.89 -5.54 17.58
N ARG A 322 7.91 -6.10 16.36
CA ARG A 322 8.50 -5.43 15.19
C ARG A 322 7.71 -4.18 14.79
N PHE A 323 6.38 -4.23 14.89
CA PHE A 323 5.49 -3.11 14.60
C PHE A 323 5.49 -2.11 15.75
N ILE A 324 5.18 -2.60 16.95
CA ILE A 324 5.08 -1.81 18.18
C ILE A 324 5.35 -2.74 19.38
N SER A 325 6.34 -2.39 20.19
CA SER A 325 6.76 -3.17 21.36
C SER A 325 5.65 -3.30 22.41
N SER A 326 5.74 -4.32 23.26
CA SER A 326 4.78 -4.54 24.34
C SER A 326 4.69 -3.40 25.36
N ASP A 327 5.75 -2.60 25.53
CA ASP A 327 5.76 -1.38 26.35
C ASP A 327 5.28 -0.12 25.59
N LEU A 328 4.89 -0.28 24.32
CA LEU A 328 4.34 0.75 23.43
C LEU A 328 5.32 1.88 23.06
N LYS A 329 6.63 1.69 23.28
CA LYS A 329 7.64 2.76 23.12
C LYS A 329 8.45 2.68 21.84
N THR A 330 8.58 1.50 21.24
CA THR A 330 9.47 1.28 20.09
C THR A 330 8.78 0.42 19.03
N GLY A 331 9.42 0.28 17.88
CA GLY A 331 8.89 -0.46 16.72
C GLY A 331 8.62 0.46 15.54
N ARG A 332 8.52 -0.12 14.35
CA ARG A 332 8.47 0.65 13.10
C ARG A 332 7.24 1.56 13.02
N MET A 333 6.10 1.15 13.57
CA MET A 333 4.91 1.98 13.58
C MET A 333 5.08 3.20 14.48
N VAL A 334 5.77 3.05 15.61
CA VAL A 334 6.09 4.19 16.49
C VAL A 334 6.99 5.17 15.74
N GLU A 335 8.05 4.70 15.08
CA GLU A 335 8.95 5.55 14.30
C GLU A 335 8.22 6.39 13.25
N VAL A 336 7.33 5.76 12.46
CA VAL A 336 6.63 6.43 11.36
C VAL A 336 5.54 7.38 11.89
N ILE A 337 4.77 6.95 12.89
CA ILE A 337 3.67 7.76 13.46
C ILE A 337 4.22 9.01 14.16
N GLU A 338 5.33 8.91 14.89
CA GLU A 338 5.95 10.06 15.57
C GLU A 338 6.55 11.09 14.58
N ARG A 339 6.84 10.68 13.33
CA ARG A 339 7.18 11.62 12.23
C ARG A 339 5.94 12.31 11.64
N GLY A 340 4.74 11.86 11.99
CA GLY A 340 3.48 12.35 11.41
C GLY A 340 3.23 11.89 9.97
N GLU A 341 3.93 10.86 9.49
CA GLU A 341 3.74 10.31 8.15
C GLU A 341 2.66 9.23 8.12
N PRO A 342 1.99 9.00 6.97
CA PRO A 342 1.06 7.89 6.81
C PRO A 342 1.74 6.55 7.07
N ALA A 343 1.18 5.76 7.99
CA ALA A 343 1.73 4.47 8.36
C ALA A 343 0.89 3.33 7.78
N MET A 344 1.23 2.90 6.55
CA MET A 344 0.57 1.80 5.85
C MET A 344 1.34 0.48 6.06
N MET A 345 0.77 -0.48 6.79
CA MET A 345 1.43 -1.74 7.08
C MET A 345 1.17 -2.77 5.98
N LEU A 346 2.21 -3.45 5.51
CA LEU A 346 2.12 -4.55 4.55
C LEU A 346 1.95 -5.90 5.26
N CYS A 347 1.04 -6.72 4.77
CA CYS A 347 0.86 -8.13 5.15
C CYS A 347 0.44 -8.95 3.93
N HIS A 348 0.85 -10.22 3.83
CA HIS A 348 0.30 -11.14 2.83
C HIS A 348 -0.77 -12.04 3.44
N TRP A 349 -1.82 -12.31 2.69
CA TRP A 349 -3.01 -13.04 3.15
C TRP A 349 -2.71 -14.47 3.60
N THR A 350 -1.79 -15.15 2.89
CA THR A 350 -1.30 -16.48 3.27
C THR A 350 -0.62 -16.47 4.64
N GLY A 351 0.18 -15.44 4.95
CA GLY A 351 0.81 -15.26 6.25
C GLY A 351 -0.19 -14.96 7.35
N ILE A 352 -1.20 -14.12 7.06
CA ILE A 352 -2.30 -13.81 7.98
C ILE A 352 -3.07 -15.07 8.39
N TYR A 353 -3.48 -15.87 7.40
CA TYR A 353 -4.24 -17.11 7.63
C TYR A 353 -3.38 -18.23 8.22
N TRP A 354 -2.10 -18.29 7.84
CA TRP A 354 -1.10 -19.21 8.35
C TRP A 354 -1.57 -20.67 8.40
N ASN A 355 -1.95 -21.23 7.25
CA ASN A 355 -2.43 -22.62 7.14
C ASN A 355 -3.59 -22.98 8.08
N GLY A 356 -4.42 -22.01 8.48
CA GLY A 356 -5.56 -22.21 9.39
C GLY A 356 -5.27 -22.00 10.87
N HIS A 357 -4.02 -21.73 11.26
CA HIS A 357 -3.71 -21.40 12.66
C HIS A 357 -3.93 -19.92 13.01
N GLU A 358 -4.02 -19.06 11.98
CA GLU A 358 -4.33 -17.64 12.10
C GLU A 358 -3.31 -16.86 12.95
N PHE A 359 -2.04 -17.26 12.91
CA PHE A 359 -0.98 -16.62 13.70
C PHE A 359 -0.77 -15.17 13.26
N GLY A 360 -0.70 -14.91 11.96
CA GLY A 360 -0.58 -13.55 11.44
C GLY A 360 -1.79 -12.69 11.81
N PHE A 361 -3.00 -13.26 11.77
CA PHE A 361 -4.20 -12.53 12.21
C PHE A 361 -4.15 -12.14 13.69
N LYS A 362 -3.75 -13.06 14.58
CA LYS A 362 -3.60 -12.76 16.01
C LYS A 362 -2.54 -11.70 16.28
N ILE A 363 -1.44 -11.72 15.52
CA ILE A 363 -0.40 -10.68 15.59
C ILE A 363 -0.98 -9.33 15.17
N LEU A 364 -1.71 -9.29 14.05
CA LEU A 364 -2.34 -8.06 13.57
C LEU A 364 -3.32 -7.48 14.59
N GLN A 365 -4.15 -8.34 15.21
CA GLN A 365 -5.06 -7.94 16.29
C GLN A 365 -4.31 -7.29 17.46
N GLU A 366 -3.18 -7.88 17.87
CA GLU A 366 -2.36 -7.34 18.94
C GLU A 366 -1.69 -6.01 18.57
N VAL A 367 -1.22 -5.87 17.33
CA VAL A 367 -0.68 -4.60 16.81
C VAL A 367 -1.74 -3.50 16.87
N VAL A 368 -2.94 -3.76 16.34
CA VAL A 368 -4.06 -2.79 16.38
C VAL A 368 -4.41 -2.41 17.81
N ARG A 369 -4.51 -3.38 18.72
CA ARG A 369 -4.77 -3.13 20.14
C ARG A 369 -3.70 -2.21 20.76
N ARG A 370 -2.42 -2.44 20.47
CA ARG A 370 -1.30 -1.63 20.96
C ARG A 370 -1.32 -0.21 20.38
N LEU A 371 -1.62 -0.06 19.09
CA LEU A 371 -1.74 1.25 18.45
C LEU A 371 -2.87 2.07 19.07
N HIS A 372 -4.06 1.47 19.26
CA HIS A 372 -5.17 2.14 19.95
C HIS A 372 -4.87 2.48 21.41
N ALA A 373 -4.08 1.65 22.11
CA ALA A 373 -3.67 1.94 23.48
C ALA A 373 -2.65 3.08 23.57
N ARG A 374 -1.80 3.25 22.55
CA ARG A 374 -0.70 4.23 22.54
C ARG A 374 -1.10 5.60 21.97
N TYR A 375 -2.03 5.63 21.02
CA TYR A 375 -2.33 6.81 20.21
C TYR A 375 -3.83 7.10 20.19
N ASP A 376 -4.20 8.34 20.48
CA ASP A 376 -5.56 8.88 20.38
C ASP A 376 -5.76 9.75 19.11
N ASN A 377 -4.69 9.92 18.33
CA ASN A 377 -4.59 10.81 17.18
C ASN A 377 -4.45 10.06 15.84
N LEU A 378 -4.83 8.79 15.77
CA LEU A 378 -4.83 8.02 14.52
C LEU A 378 -6.15 8.21 13.75
N ILE A 379 -6.08 8.04 12.43
CA ILE A 379 -7.25 7.90 11.56
C ILE A 379 -7.01 6.74 10.57
N TRP A 380 -7.86 5.72 10.66
CA TRP A 380 -7.80 4.58 9.75
C TRP A 380 -8.37 4.96 8.39
N MET A 381 -7.62 4.75 7.32
CA MET A 381 -7.99 5.14 5.96
C MET A 381 -7.77 4.01 4.97
N LYS A 382 -8.63 3.95 3.94
CA LYS A 382 -8.35 3.18 2.73
C LYS A 382 -7.25 3.84 1.90
N LEU A 383 -6.70 3.13 0.92
CA LEU A 383 -5.65 3.66 0.05
C LEU A 383 -6.19 4.75 -0.90
N SER A 384 -7.41 4.58 -1.41
CA SER A 384 -8.15 5.56 -2.21
C SER A 384 -8.41 6.84 -1.43
N GLU A 385 -8.76 6.71 -0.15
CA GLU A 385 -8.96 7.84 0.75
C GLU A 385 -7.64 8.60 0.98
N LEU A 386 -6.55 7.87 1.22
CA LEU A 386 -5.22 8.45 1.38
C LEU A 386 -4.74 9.15 0.10
N ALA A 387 -4.91 8.50 -1.06
CA ALA A 387 -4.52 9.01 -2.35
C ALA A 387 -5.26 10.31 -2.71
N ARG A 388 -6.58 10.34 -2.54
CA ARG A 388 -7.39 11.55 -2.78
C ARG A 388 -7.01 12.68 -1.84
N TYR A 389 -6.72 12.40 -0.57
CA TYR A 389 -6.21 13.42 0.35
C TYR A 389 -4.89 14.00 -0.14
N TRP A 390 -3.93 13.15 -0.53
CA TRP A 390 -2.63 13.62 -1.02
C TRP A 390 -2.75 14.41 -2.32
N ALA A 391 -3.61 14.00 -3.24
CA ALA A 391 -3.91 14.75 -4.45
C ALA A 391 -4.47 16.15 -4.13
N ALA A 392 -5.48 16.24 -3.27
CA ALA A 392 -6.03 17.53 -2.84
C ALA A 392 -5.00 18.37 -2.07
N ARG A 393 -4.26 17.74 -1.15
CA ARG A 393 -3.21 18.35 -0.33
C ARG A 393 -2.12 18.96 -1.19
N GLU A 394 -1.63 18.24 -2.19
CA GLU A 394 -0.51 18.68 -3.02
C GLU A 394 -0.95 19.65 -4.12
N LEU A 395 -2.09 19.39 -4.75
CA LEU A 395 -2.48 20.03 -6.02
C LEU A 395 -3.50 21.15 -5.86
N THR A 396 -4.01 21.42 -4.66
CA THR A 396 -4.79 22.64 -4.41
C THR A 396 -3.87 23.87 -4.45
N ARG A 397 -4.19 24.82 -5.34
CA ARG A 397 -3.54 26.13 -5.35
C ARG A 397 -4.07 26.95 -4.19
N ILE A 398 -3.17 27.56 -3.43
CA ILE A 398 -3.54 28.37 -2.27
C ILE A 398 -3.01 29.78 -2.50
N ALA A 399 -3.86 30.78 -2.28
CA ALA A 399 -3.47 32.18 -2.20
C ALA A 399 -3.91 32.73 -0.84
N SER A 400 -3.06 33.53 -0.21
CA SER A 400 -3.37 34.14 1.09
C SER A 400 -3.20 35.64 1.00
N GLU A 401 -4.26 36.36 1.35
CA GLU A 401 -4.35 37.81 1.44
C GLU A 401 -4.80 38.19 2.86
N THR A 402 -4.85 39.48 3.19
CA THR A 402 -5.31 39.93 4.51
C THR A 402 -6.76 39.48 4.76
N GLY A 403 -6.97 38.68 5.81
CA GLY A 403 -8.30 38.17 6.20
C GLY A 403 -8.91 37.07 5.30
N ILE A 404 -8.24 36.67 4.20
CA ILE A 404 -8.81 35.68 3.26
C ILE A 404 -7.74 34.70 2.79
N CYS A 405 -8.07 33.40 2.83
CA CYS A 405 -7.35 32.35 2.10
C CYS A 405 -8.24 31.79 0.98
N ARG A 406 -7.76 31.85 -0.26
CA ARG A 406 -8.41 31.25 -1.43
C ARG A 406 -7.78 29.90 -1.73
N PHE A 407 -8.64 28.93 -2.04
CA PHE A 407 -8.29 27.59 -2.48
C PHE A 407 -8.88 27.37 -3.87
N ASP A 408 -8.06 27.01 -4.85
CA ASP A 408 -8.52 26.51 -6.14
C ASP A 408 -8.13 25.04 -6.23
N ALA A 409 -9.10 24.17 -5.98
CA ALA A 409 -8.91 22.74 -5.77
C ALA A 409 -9.29 21.96 -7.04
N PRO A 410 -8.34 21.27 -7.69
CA PRO A 410 -8.66 20.39 -8.82
C PRO A 410 -9.43 19.14 -8.39
N PHE A 411 -9.20 18.68 -7.15
CA PHE A 411 -9.83 17.49 -6.58
C PHE A 411 -10.54 17.87 -5.27
N ALA A 412 -11.80 17.44 -5.14
CA ALA A 412 -12.56 17.60 -3.90
C ALA A 412 -12.08 16.62 -2.83
N TRP A 413 -12.13 17.02 -1.57
CA TRP A 413 -11.87 16.13 -0.45
C TRP A 413 -12.53 16.60 0.85
N ARG A 414 -12.91 15.64 1.71
CA ARG A 414 -13.53 15.89 3.02
C ARG A 414 -12.51 16.14 4.13
N ASP A 415 -12.86 16.84 5.21
CA ASP A 415 -11.94 17.05 6.35
C ASP A 415 -10.54 17.62 5.95
N PHE A 416 -10.50 18.42 4.87
CA PHE A 416 -9.31 19.16 4.46
C PHE A 416 -8.88 20.10 5.58
N THR A 417 -7.62 20.00 5.99
CA THR A 417 -7.15 20.62 7.23
C THR A 417 -5.98 21.53 6.95
N VAL A 418 -6.11 22.79 7.34
CA VAL A 418 -5.10 23.82 7.11
C VAL A 418 -4.78 24.57 8.38
N GLU A 419 -3.50 24.88 8.57
CA GLU A 419 -3.01 25.82 9.56
C GLU A 419 -2.70 27.14 8.86
N VAL A 420 -3.18 28.24 9.42
CA VAL A 420 -2.86 29.58 8.96
C VAL A 420 -2.05 30.29 10.03
N ASP A 421 -0.93 30.87 9.63
CA ASP A 421 0.01 31.60 10.50
C ASP A 421 -0.50 33.01 10.82
N ARG A 422 -1.72 33.08 11.37
CA ARG A 422 -2.29 34.31 11.95
C ARG A 422 -3.44 33.98 12.91
N PRO A 423 -3.68 34.85 13.90
CA PRO A 423 -4.90 34.81 14.67
C PRO A 423 -6.08 35.22 13.78
N VAL A 424 -7.18 34.49 13.94
CA VAL A 424 -8.44 34.72 13.23
C VAL A 424 -9.34 35.63 14.06
N SER A 425 -9.99 36.59 13.40
CA SER A 425 -10.93 37.52 14.01
C SER A 425 -12.25 36.81 14.37
N THR A 426 -13.17 37.52 15.03
CA THR A 426 -14.45 36.91 15.43
C THR A 426 -15.23 36.43 14.21
N ASP A 427 -15.63 35.15 14.23
CA ASP A 427 -16.61 34.52 13.33
C ASP A 427 -16.11 34.06 11.93
N PRO A 428 -15.09 33.18 11.84
CA PRO A 428 -14.58 32.69 10.56
C PRO A 428 -15.58 31.87 9.75
N LYS A 429 -15.49 31.97 8.42
CA LYS A 429 -16.45 31.36 7.47
C LYS A 429 -15.76 30.74 6.26
N LEU A 430 -16.27 29.60 5.79
CA LEU A 430 -15.93 29.05 4.48
C LEU A 430 -17.01 29.47 3.48
N ARG A 431 -16.63 30.21 2.45
CA ARG A 431 -17.50 30.52 1.31
C ARG A 431 -17.11 29.66 0.10
N THR A 432 -18.05 28.87 -0.38
CA THR A 432 -17.97 28.12 -1.64
C THR A 432 -18.99 28.71 -2.63
N ASP A 433 -19.02 28.21 -3.86
CA ASP A 433 -20.03 28.62 -4.84
C ASP A 433 -21.46 28.23 -4.42
N GLN A 434 -21.59 27.21 -3.58
CA GLN A 434 -22.89 26.65 -3.16
C GLN A 434 -23.38 27.24 -1.84
N GLN A 435 -22.48 27.58 -0.92
CA GLN A 435 -22.86 27.92 0.45
C GLN A 435 -21.81 28.73 1.20
N THR A 436 -22.25 29.33 2.31
CA THR A 436 -21.36 29.90 3.33
C THR A 436 -21.56 29.14 4.64
N ILE A 437 -20.48 28.54 5.15
CA ILE A 437 -20.48 27.75 6.39
C ILE A 437 -19.75 28.54 7.46
N ALA A 438 -20.40 28.78 8.60
CA ALA A 438 -19.74 29.33 9.78
C ALA A 438 -18.97 28.23 10.51
N PHE A 439 -17.73 28.53 10.92
CA PHE A 439 -16.93 27.56 11.67
C PHE A 439 -17.25 27.60 13.16
N ARG A 440 -17.40 26.42 13.76
CA ARG A 440 -17.51 26.28 15.22
C ARG A 440 -16.14 26.13 15.86
N GLU A 441 -15.83 26.97 16.84
CA GLU A 441 -14.58 26.84 17.60
C GLU A 441 -14.60 25.59 18.49
N VAL A 442 -13.48 24.87 18.52
CA VAL A 442 -13.23 23.73 19.42
C VAL A 442 -11.95 23.96 20.22
N GLY A 443 -11.85 23.31 21.39
CA GLY A 443 -10.79 23.60 22.35
C GLY A 443 -9.38 23.09 22.00
N ASP A 444 -9.24 22.15 21.05
CA ASP A 444 -7.96 21.56 20.67
C ASP A 444 -8.02 20.88 19.28
N ARG A 445 -6.85 20.53 18.71
CA ARG A 445 -6.74 19.92 17.37
C ARG A 445 -7.41 18.55 17.25
N LEU A 446 -7.47 17.75 18.31
CA LEU A 446 -8.02 16.39 18.23
C LEU A 446 -9.55 16.39 18.09
N LYS A 447 -10.19 17.50 18.47
CA LYS A 447 -11.62 17.77 18.27
C LYS A 447 -11.97 18.28 16.87
N LEU A 448 -10.98 18.52 16.00
CA LEU A 448 -11.24 18.97 14.64
C LEU A 448 -12.03 17.90 13.87
N VAL A 449 -13.09 18.39 13.25
CA VAL A 449 -13.97 17.73 12.27
C VAL A 449 -14.39 18.78 11.24
N ASN A 450 -14.98 18.37 10.12
CA ASN A 450 -15.59 19.29 9.16
C ASN A 450 -16.40 20.43 9.83
N GLY A 451 -16.15 21.67 9.41
CA GLY A 451 -16.81 22.87 9.90
C GLY A 451 -16.33 23.36 11.27
N THR A 452 -15.18 22.89 11.74
CA THR A 452 -14.59 23.33 13.02
C THR A 452 -13.21 23.93 12.88
N TRP A 453 -12.81 24.70 13.88
CA TRP A 453 -11.49 25.32 13.94
C TRP A 453 -11.02 25.48 15.39
N CYS A 454 -9.72 25.63 15.61
CA CYS A 454 -9.14 25.92 16.92
C CYS A 454 -7.97 26.90 16.83
N ARG A 455 -7.67 27.57 17.95
CA ARG A 455 -6.49 28.41 18.12
C ARG A 455 -5.39 27.64 18.83
N GLU A 456 -4.16 27.72 18.34
CA GLU A 456 -3.01 27.10 19.01
C GLU A 456 -1.73 27.85 18.68
N ASN A 457 -0.95 28.21 19.70
CA ASN A 457 0.36 28.85 19.56
C ASN A 457 0.35 30.10 18.65
N GLY A 458 -0.70 30.92 18.75
CA GLY A 458 -0.86 32.13 17.92
C GLY A 458 -1.31 31.87 16.48
N LYS A 459 -1.53 30.60 16.11
CA LYS A 459 -2.02 30.15 14.80
C LYS A 459 -3.46 29.67 14.89
N SER A 460 -4.08 29.53 13.73
CA SER A 460 -5.45 29.02 13.62
C SER A 460 -5.50 27.81 12.71
N VAL A 461 -6.16 26.74 13.15
CA VAL A 461 -6.29 25.49 12.40
C VAL A 461 -7.75 25.26 12.05
N PHE A 462 -8.02 25.02 10.77
CA PHE A 462 -9.36 24.82 10.22
C PHE A 462 -9.48 23.43 9.63
N CYS A 463 -10.63 22.79 9.82
CA CYS A 463 -10.98 21.52 9.19
C CYS A 463 -12.32 21.64 8.48
N PHE A 464 -12.35 21.38 7.17
CA PHE A 464 -13.55 21.56 6.34
C PHE A 464 -13.54 20.66 5.11
N ASP A 465 -14.72 20.38 4.56
CA ASP A 465 -14.83 19.74 3.26
C ASP A 465 -14.48 20.74 2.15
N LEU A 466 -13.42 20.44 1.40
CA LEU A 466 -12.95 21.22 0.26
C LEU A 466 -13.65 20.71 -1.02
N PRO A 467 -14.60 21.45 -1.59
CA PRO A 467 -15.15 21.11 -2.90
C PRO A 467 -14.12 21.33 -4.01
N ALA A 468 -14.29 20.66 -5.14
CA ALA A 468 -13.57 21.01 -6.36
C ALA A 468 -13.98 22.42 -6.82
N GLY A 469 -13.05 23.17 -7.39
CA GLY A 469 -13.24 24.57 -7.78
C GLY A 469 -12.75 25.54 -6.71
N THR A 470 -13.37 26.72 -6.64
CA THR A 470 -12.90 27.81 -5.79
C THR A 470 -13.62 27.83 -4.44
N SER A 471 -12.82 27.90 -3.36
CA SER A 471 -13.29 28.13 -1.99
C SER A 471 -12.54 29.30 -1.35
N ARG A 472 -13.19 30.02 -0.44
CA ARG A 472 -12.61 31.16 0.29
C ARG A 472 -12.85 31.00 1.79
N LEU A 473 -11.77 30.83 2.55
CA LEU A 473 -11.79 30.93 4.00
C LEU A 473 -11.64 32.41 4.40
N ILE A 474 -12.65 32.94 5.06
CA ILE A 474 -12.74 34.30 5.58
C ILE A 474 -12.44 34.25 7.08
N MET A 475 -11.48 35.06 7.53
CA MET A 475 -10.88 35.01 8.87
C MET A 475 -10.92 36.37 9.57
#